data_AF-A0A956QC71-F1
#
_entry.id   AF-A0A956QC71-F1
#
_cell.length_a   1.000
_cell.length_b   1.000
_cell.length_c   1.000
_cell.angle_alpha   90.00
_cell.angle_beta   90.00
_cell.angle_gamma   90.00
#
_symmetry.space_group_name_H-M   'P 1'
#
loop_
_entity.id
_entity.type
_entity.pdbx_description
1 polymer ?
#
loop_
_entity_poly.entity_id
_entity_poly.type
_entity_poly.pdbx_seq_one_letter_code
_entity_poly.pdbx_strand_id
1 'polypeptide(L)'
;MSEDEKLLPQELVITRLLNKRMVDEDCLRPGDRESVAYRIAEIMVAAKELYTRSLPRMTDKQEDSEPVFAELAGLRMAFLHLRDLIGDFEDSFMEAMVHQREEDDEGEGVSPDPEP
;
A
#
# COMPACT_ATOMS: atom_id res chain seq x y z
N MET A 1 21.11 -9.08 -0.71
CA MET A 1 20.15 -8.93 -1.80
C MET A 1 20.74 -9.62 -3.02
N SER A 2 20.02 -10.57 -3.60
CA SER A 2 20.47 -11.29 -4.80
C SER A 2 20.42 -10.38 -6.02
N GLU A 3 21.17 -10.67 -7.09
CA GLU A 3 21.17 -9.84 -8.31
C GLU A 3 19.80 -9.79 -9.00
N ASP A 4 18.98 -10.84 -8.85
CA ASP A 4 17.60 -10.90 -9.36
C ASP A 4 16.64 -9.91 -8.67
N GLU A 5 16.90 -9.52 -7.42
CA GLU A 5 16.08 -8.52 -6.72
C GLU A 5 16.27 -7.09 -7.27
N LYS A 6 17.36 -6.82 -7.99
CA LYS A 6 17.63 -5.49 -8.57
C LYS A 6 16.78 -5.16 -9.80
N LEU A 7 16.21 -6.18 -10.45
CA LEU A 7 15.43 -6.04 -11.69
C LEU A 7 13.91 -6.06 -11.46
N LEU A 8 13.48 -6.35 -10.24
CA LEU A 8 12.05 -6.34 -9.90
C LEU A 8 11.55 -4.90 -9.73
N PRO A 9 10.32 -4.59 -10.20
CA PRO A 9 9.60 -3.40 -9.79
C PRO A 9 9.71 -3.16 -8.29
N GLN A 10 9.99 -1.92 -7.87
CA GLN A 10 10.22 -1.58 -6.46
C GLN A 10 9.01 -1.97 -5.60
N GLU A 11 7.81 -1.86 -6.19
CA GLU A 11 6.54 -2.30 -5.63
C GLU A 11 6.61 -3.77 -5.22
N LEU A 12 7.00 -4.68 -6.12
CA LEU A 12 7.05 -6.12 -5.85
C LEU A 12 8.04 -6.49 -4.75
N VAL A 13 9.17 -5.79 -4.65
CA VAL A 13 10.14 -6.01 -3.57
C VAL A 13 9.53 -5.60 -2.22
N ILE A 14 8.90 -4.43 -2.16
CA ILE A 14 8.26 -3.94 -0.94
C ILE A 14 7.09 -4.84 -0.53
N THR A 15 6.23 -5.23 -1.48
CA THR A 15 5.11 -6.15 -1.25
C THR A 15 5.59 -7.44 -0.60
N ARG A 16 6.66 -8.06 -1.14
CA ARG A 16 7.19 -9.32 -0.59
C ARG A 16 7.71 -9.15 0.83
N LEU A 17 8.40 -8.05 1.13
CA LEU A 17 8.92 -7.78 2.47
C LEU A 17 7.79 -7.56 3.47
N LEU A 18 6.76 -6.79 3.10
CA LEU A 18 5.60 -6.52 3.96
C LEU A 18 4.76 -7.79 4.16
N ASN A 19 4.43 -8.50 3.08
CA ASN A 19 3.67 -9.75 3.17
C ASN A 19 4.39 -10.76 4.06
N LYS A 20 5.71 -10.94 3.90
CA LYS A 20 6.50 -11.81 4.77
C LYS A 20 6.34 -11.42 6.24
N ARG A 21 6.49 -10.12 6.56
CA ARG A 21 6.32 -9.63 7.92
C ARG A 21 4.90 -9.89 8.46
N MET A 22 3.87 -9.72 7.64
CA MET A 22 2.49 -10.00 8.01
C MET A 22 2.25 -11.49 8.28
N VAL A 23 2.90 -12.42 7.55
CA VAL A 23 2.81 -13.84 7.90
C VAL A 23 3.62 -14.18 9.15
N ASP A 24 4.80 -13.57 9.33
CA ASP A 24 5.64 -13.79 10.52
C ASP A 24 4.95 -13.29 11.80
N GLU A 25 4.18 -12.20 11.72
CA GLU A 25 3.39 -11.61 12.82
C GLU A 25 1.95 -12.17 12.91
N ASP A 26 1.58 -13.07 12.00
CA ASP A 26 0.24 -13.66 11.87
C ASP A 26 -0.91 -12.64 11.92
N CYS A 27 -0.77 -11.53 11.17
CA CYS A 27 -1.81 -10.52 11.06
C CYS A 27 -2.62 -10.68 9.77
N LEU A 28 -3.93 -10.41 9.84
CA LEU A 28 -4.90 -10.58 8.75
C LEU A 28 -4.98 -12.02 8.23
N ARG A 29 -6.02 -12.32 7.46
CA ARG A 29 -6.14 -13.62 6.79
C ARG A 29 -5.06 -13.81 5.73
N PRO A 30 -4.57 -15.06 5.50
CA PRO A 30 -3.59 -15.35 4.45
C PRO A 30 -3.97 -14.83 3.06
N GLY A 31 -5.27 -14.83 2.72
CA GLY A 31 -5.77 -14.34 1.44
C GLY A 31 -5.67 -12.82 1.24
N ASP A 32 -5.64 -12.05 2.33
CA ASP A 32 -5.70 -10.58 2.27
C ASP A 32 -4.32 -9.92 2.39
N ARG A 33 -3.35 -10.60 3.02
CA ARG A 33 -2.01 -10.05 3.32
C ARG A 33 -1.30 -9.50 2.10
N GLU A 34 -1.30 -10.24 0.99
CA GLU A 34 -0.60 -9.82 -0.23
C GLU A 34 -1.25 -8.59 -0.86
N SER A 35 -2.58 -8.52 -0.89
CA SER A 35 -3.33 -7.37 -1.41
C SER A 35 -3.03 -6.10 -0.62
N VAL A 36 -3.15 -6.17 0.72
CA VAL A 36 -2.86 -5.03 1.60
C VAL A 36 -1.39 -4.62 1.50
N ALA A 37 -0.46 -5.59 1.48
CA ALA A 37 0.97 -5.31 1.31
C ALA A 37 1.27 -4.61 -0.03
N TYR A 38 0.59 -5.00 -1.11
CA TYR A 38 0.74 -4.37 -2.42
C TYR A 38 0.26 -2.92 -2.41
N ARG A 39 -0.88 -2.62 -1.79
CA ARG A 39 -1.38 -1.24 -1.68
C ARG A 39 -0.44 -0.32 -0.90
N ILE A 40 0.14 -0.82 0.19
CA ILE A 40 1.17 -0.07 0.93
C ILE A 40 2.40 0.19 0.03
N ALA A 41 2.82 -0.80 -0.76
CA ALA A 41 3.96 -0.67 -1.66
C ALA A 41 3.73 0.42 -2.74
N GLU A 42 2.54 0.48 -3.33
CA GLU A 42 2.18 1.53 -4.30
C GLU A 42 2.28 2.93 -3.68
N ILE A 43 1.72 3.12 -2.48
CA ILE A 43 1.80 4.39 -1.74
C ILE A 43 3.26 4.76 -1.47
N MET A 44 4.08 3.80 -1.03
CA MET A 44 5.50 4.05 -0.73
C MET A 44 6.28 4.49 -1.97
N VAL A 45 6.07 3.85 -3.12
CA VAL A 45 6.73 4.21 -4.37
C VAL A 45 6.26 5.58 -4.87
N ALA A 46 4.96 5.85 -4.84
CA ALA A 46 4.40 7.15 -5.22
C ALA A 46 4.92 8.28 -4.31
N ALA A 47 4.97 8.06 -3.00
CA ALA A 47 5.51 9.02 -2.04
C ALA A 47 7.01 9.29 -2.27
N LYS A 48 7.79 8.25 -2.59
CA LYS A 48 9.20 8.39 -2.92
C LYS A 48 9.40 9.20 -4.20
N GLU A 49 8.64 8.93 -5.26
CA GLU A 49 8.68 9.71 -6.51
C GLU A 49 8.32 11.18 -6.25
N LEU A 50 7.26 11.43 -5.49
CA LEU A 50 6.84 12.77 -5.07
C LEU A 50 7.98 13.52 -4.34
N TYR A 51 8.63 12.88 -3.36
CA TYR A 51 9.67 13.51 -2.55
C TYR A 51 11.01 13.70 -3.30
N THR A 52 11.39 12.74 -4.14
CA THR A 52 12.71 12.73 -4.79
C THR A 52 12.72 13.40 -6.15
N ARG A 53 11.56 13.59 -6.79
CA ARG A 53 11.47 14.13 -8.16
C ARG A 53 10.50 15.29 -8.29
N SER A 54 9.26 15.15 -7.84
CA SER A 54 8.24 16.21 -8.06
C SER A 54 8.47 17.44 -7.17
N LEU A 55 8.65 17.26 -5.86
CA LEU A 55 8.81 18.38 -4.93
C LEU A 55 10.12 19.18 -5.13
N PRO A 56 11.28 18.57 -5.39
CA PRO A 56 12.53 19.32 -5.60
C PRO A 56 12.45 20.33 -6.76
N ARG A 57 11.70 20.01 -7.83
CA ARG A 57 11.48 20.92 -8.98
C ARG A 57 10.76 22.20 -8.60
N MET A 58 9.95 22.18 -7.54
CA MET A 58 9.24 23.36 -7.05
C MET A 58 10.16 24.33 -6.31
N THR A 59 11.25 23.84 -5.73
CA THR A 59 12.16 24.63 -4.89
C THR A 59 13.44 25.04 -5.61
N ASP A 60 13.84 24.31 -6.64
CA ASP A 60 14.99 24.66 -7.46
C ASP A 60 14.61 25.66 -8.56
N LYS A 61 15.15 26.87 -8.47
CA LYS A 61 15.17 27.82 -9.59
C LYS A 61 16.20 27.36 -10.61
N GLN A 62 15.83 26.44 -11.50
CA GLN A 62 16.64 26.15 -12.69
C GLN A 62 16.32 27.16 -13.80
N GLU A 63 17.35 27.63 -14.51
CA GLU A 63 17.21 28.59 -15.62
C GLU A 63 16.39 28.03 -16.80
N ASP A 64 16.30 26.70 -16.92
CA ASP A 64 15.54 25.96 -17.94
C ASP A 64 14.30 25.22 -17.38
N SER A 65 13.79 25.61 -16.20
CA SER A 65 12.63 24.94 -15.61
C SER A 65 11.36 25.20 -16.41
N GLU A 66 10.43 24.23 -16.38
CA GLU A 66 9.05 24.50 -16.82
C GLU A 66 8.46 25.71 -16.08
N PRO A 67 7.48 26.41 -16.67
CA PRO A 67 6.76 27.45 -15.96
C PRO A 67 6.20 26.90 -14.65
N VAL A 68 6.32 27.64 -13.55
CA VAL A 68 5.85 27.23 -12.22
C VAL A 68 4.39 26.73 -12.24
N PHE A 69 3.55 27.30 -13.10
CA PHE A 69 2.17 26.83 -13.27
C PHE A 69 2.05 25.39 -13.78
N ALA A 70 2.93 24.97 -14.70
CA ALA A 70 2.97 23.59 -15.19
C ALA A 70 3.44 22.63 -14.09
N GLU A 71 4.47 23.00 -13.33
CA GLU A 71 4.93 22.23 -12.17
C GLU A 71 3.84 22.12 -11.09
N LEU A 72 3.08 23.21 -10.82
CA LEU A 72 1.92 23.18 -9.92
C LEU A 72 0.81 22.23 -10.42
N ALA A 73 0.56 22.20 -11.73
CA ALA A 73 -0.41 21.27 -12.31
C ALA A 73 0.07 19.82 -12.18
N GLY A 74 1.36 19.56 -12.43
CA GLY A 74 1.98 18.25 -12.21
C GLY A 74 1.88 17.80 -10.76
N LEU A 75 2.17 18.70 -9.82
CA LEU A 75 2.08 18.43 -8.38
C LEU A 75 0.64 18.13 -7.95
N ARG A 76 -0.34 18.89 -8.49
CA ARG A 76 -1.77 18.60 -8.26
C ARG A 76 -2.13 17.19 -8.70
N MET A 77 -1.67 16.76 -9.87
CA MET A 77 -1.92 15.40 -10.37
C MET A 77 -1.26 14.34 -9.49
N ALA A 78 -0.01 14.57 -9.05
CA ALA A 78 0.70 13.67 -8.15
C ALA A 78 -0.04 13.51 -6.79
N PHE A 79 -0.58 14.60 -6.23
CA PHE A 79 -1.38 14.54 -5.00
C PHE A 79 -2.71 13.82 -5.19
N LEU A 80 -3.39 14.03 -6.33
CA LEU A 80 -4.62 13.30 -6.64
C LEU A 80 -4.34 11.80 -6.76
N HIS A 81 -3.26 11.42 -7.45
CA HIS A 81 -2.85 10.03 -7.56
C HIS A 81 -2.55 9.42 -6.17
N LEU A 82 -1.80 10.12 -5.32
CA LEU A 82 -1.50 9.62 -3.96
C LEU A 82 -2.78 9.45 -3.12
N ARG A 83 -3.73 10.38 -3.23
CA ARG A 83 -5.04 10.27 -2.57
C ARG A 83 -5.81 9.05 -3.06
N ASP A 84 -5.81 8.79 -4.36
CA ASP A 84 -6.53 7.65 -4.93
C ASP A 84 -5.91 6.32 -4.43
N LEU A 85 -4.57 6.23 -4.38
CA LEU A 85 -3.87 5.06 -3.79
C LEU A 85 -4.18 4.86 -2.30
N ILE A 86 -4.31 5.95 -1.53
CA ILE A 86 -4.71 5.88 -0.12
C ILE A 86 -6.14 5.33 0.00
N GLY A 87 -7.06 5.78 -0.86
CA GLY A 87 -8.42 5.24 -0.92
C GLY A 87 -8.44 3.74 -1.22
N ASP A 88 -7.69 3.31 -2.24
CA ASP A 88 -7.58 1.89 -2.60
C ASP A 88 -7.01 1.03 -1.45
N PHE A 89 -6.07 1.58 -0.68
CA PHE A 89 -5.56 0.95 0.53
C PHE A 89 -6.62 0.86 1.63
N GLU A 90 -7.34 1.94 1.91
CA GLU A 90 -8.40 1.96 2.93
C GLU A 90 -9.50 0.93 2.60
N ASP A 91 -9.95 0.87 1.35
CA ASP A 91 -10.96 -0.09 0.90
C ASP A 91 -10.47 -1.53 1.09
N SER A 92 -9.24 -1.84 0.62
CA SER A 92 -8.64 -3.17 0.75
C SER A 92 -8.42 -3.58 2.21
N PHE A 93 -8.02 -2.63 3.06
CA PHE A 93 -7.80 -2.90 4.48
C PHE A 93 -9.11 -3.11 5.24
N MET A 94 -10.15 -2.33 4.94
CA MET A 94 -11.48 -2.51 5.53
C MET A 94 -12.10 -3.85 5.14
N GLU A 95 -11.94 -4.29 3.88
CA GLU A 95 -12.36 -5.62 3.42
C GLU A 95 -11.63 -6.72 4.20
N ALA A 96 -10.30 -6.64 4.33
CA ALA A 96 -9.50 -7.58 5.11
C ALA A 96 -9.92 -7.65 6.59
N MET A 97 -10.33 -6.52 7.18
CA MET A 97 -10.83 -6.46 8.54
C MET A 97 -12.22 -7.09 8.70
N VAL A 98 -13.09 -6.98 7.69
CA VAL A 98 -14.39 -7.69 7.65
C VAL A 98 -14.15 -9.18 7.58
N HIS A 99 -13.29 -9.62 6.66
CA HIS A 99 -12.90 -11.01 6.54
C HIS A 99 -12.38 -11.54 7.89
N GLN A 100 -11.41 -10.86 8.53
CA GLN A 100 -10.88 -11.32 9.82
C GLN A 100 -11.98 -11.54 10.87
N ARG A 101 -12.94 -10.62 11.00
CA ARG A 101 -14.05 -10.75 11.96
C ARG A 101 -14.96 -11.95 11.69
N GLU A 102 -15.23 -12.23 10.43
CA GLU A 102 -16.03 -13.40 10.06
C GLU A 102 -15.34 -14.71 10.48
N GLU A 103 -14.00 -14.77 10.51
CA GLU A 103 -13.26 -15.96 10.96
C GLU A 103 -13.36 -16.13 12.47
N ASP A 104 -13.20 -15.01 13.17
CA ASP A 104 -13.23 -14.97 14.62
C ASP A 104 -14.64 -15.38 15.12
N ASP A 105 -15.71 -14.92 14.45
CA ASP A 105 -17.09 -15.27 14.76
C ASP A 105 -17.45 -16.72 14.37
N GLU A 106 -16.93 -17.25 13.25
CA GLU A 106 -17.13 -18.67 12.86
C GLU A 106 -16.37 -19.66 13.76
N GLY A 107 -15.31 -19.20 14.45
CA GLY A 107 -14.56 -19.98 15.44
C GLY A 107 -15.29 -20.22 16.76
N GLU A 108 -16.33 -19.42 17.09
CA GLU A 108 -17.15 -19.53 18.30
C GLU A 108 -18.47 -20.31 18.09
N GLY A 109 -18.51 -21.19 17.09
CA GLY A 109 -19.66 -22.07 16.83
C GLY A 109 -19.94 -23.08 17.95
N VAL A 110 -20.82 -22.69 18.88
CA VAL A 110 -21.74 -23.48 19.71
C VAL A 110 -21.44 -24.99 19.74
N SER A 111 -20.82 -25.45 20.83
CA SER A 111 -20.91 -26.86 21.23
C SER A 111 -22.40 -27.22 21.35
N PRO A 112 -22.93 -28.24 20.64
CA PRO A 112 -24.31 -28.64 20.86
C PRO A 112 -24.43 -29.11 22.30
N ASP A 113 -25.26 -28.41 23.07
CA ASP A 113 -25.64 -28.80 24.42
C ASP A 113 -26.17 -30.24 24.36
N PRO A 114 -25.67 -31.18 25.17
CA PRO A 114 -26.23 -32.52 25.18
C PRO A 114 -27.65 -32.42 25.76
N GLU A 115 -28.66 -32.69 24.93
CA GLU A 115 -30.06 -32.71 25.36
C GLU A 115 -30.27 -33.66 26.56
N PRO A 116 -31.14 -33.30 27.52
CA PRO A 116 -31.43 -34.10 28.72
C PRO A 116 -32.25 -35.37 28.47
#